data_AF-A0A7S1BX54-F1
#
_entry.id   AF-A0A7S1BX54-F1
#
_cell.length_a   1.000
_cell.length_b   1.000
_cell.length_c   1.000
_cell.angle_alpha   90.00
_cell.angle_beta   90.00
_cell.angle_gamma   90.00
#
_symmetry.space_group_name_H-M   'P 1'
#
loop_
_entity.id
_entity.type
_entity.pdbx_description
1 polymer ?
#
loop_
_entity_poly.entity_id
_entity_poly.type
_entity_poly.pdbx_seq_one_letter_code
_entity_poly.pdbx_strand_id
1 'polypeptide(L)'
;MGDIVQRQLDGESRAIKDMHGMYQYYIQIIPTRFVLLSGTAIETNQMSVTEHMRVVKPGSGRGMPGVFFFYEVSPFHVIFEEKRRGYFRFFTSICAIVGGVYTVLGMIDKAYYTYTRGEASRNLGF
;
A
#
# COMPACT_ATOMS: atom_id res chain seq x y z
N MET A 1 -5.16 19.73 3.53
CA MET A 1 -4.77 19.65 2.10
C MET A 1 -3.42 20.34 1.87
N GLY A 2 -2.44 20.13 2.77
CA GLY A 2 -1.19 20.91 2.79
C GLY A 2 0.10 20.10 2.90
N ASP A 3 0.03 18.79 3.15
CA ASP A 3 1.20 17.98 3.54
C ASP A 3 1.40 16.74 2.65
N ILE A 4 1.46 16.91 1.32
CA ILE A 4 1.75 15.78 0.40
C ILE A 4 3.10 15.96 -0.32
N VAL A 5 3.79 17.08 -0.09
CA VAL A 5 5.10 17.35 -0.71
C VAL A 5 6.11 17.66 0.40
N GLN A 6 6.42 16.64 1.20
CA GLN A 6 7.49 16.74 2.20
C GLN A 6 8.84 16.70 1.48
N ARG A 7 9.38 17.88 1.16
CA ARG A 7 10.73 18.03 0.61
C ARG A 7 11.72 17.86 1.75
N GLN A 8 12.43 16.72 1.77
CA GLN A 8 13.35 16.37 2.85
C GLN A 8 14.58 17.29 2.97
N LEU A 9 14.81 18.21 2.02
CA LEU A 9 15.93 19.17 2.05
C LEU A 9 15.54 20.64 2.18
N ASP A 10 14.25 20.97 2.27
CA ASP A 10 13.88 22.38 2.48
C ASP A 10 14.28 22.82 3.89
N GLY A 11 15.30 23.68 3.99
CA GLY A 11 15.74 24.30 5.24
C GLY A 11 17.01 23.74 5.88
N GLU A 12 17.68 22.75 5.28
CA GLU A 12 18.95 22.20 5.81
C GLU A 12 20.15 23.02 5.27
N SER A 13 20.79 23.79 6.14
CA SER A 13 22.07 24.45 5.86
C SER A 13 23.18 23.80 6.68
N ARG A 14 24.15 23.18 6.02
CA ARG A 14 25.29 22.53 6.68
C ARG A 14 26.58 23.28 6.38
N ALA A 15 27.22 23.79 7.44
CA ALA A 15 28.54 24.39 7.38
C ALA A 15 29.58 23.37 7.85
N ILE A 16 30.66 23.20 7.08
CA ILE A 16 31.68 22.19 7.33
C ILE A 16 32.98 22.88 7.76
N LYS A 17 33.65 22.28 8.74
CA LYS A 17 34.88 22.80 9.38
C LYS A 17 36.18 22.33 8.71
N ASP A 18 36.11 21.36 7.79
CA ASP A 18 37.26 20.77 7.09
C ASP A 18 37.35 21.21 5.62
N MET A 19 38.50 21.79 5.25
CA MET A 19 38.76 22.45 3.96
C MET A 19 38.79 21.52 2.72
N HIS A 20 38.70 20.19 2.87
CA HIS A 20 38.90 19.24 1.78
C HIS A 20 37.92 18.03 1.82
N GLY A 21 36.62 18.30 1.72
CA GLY A 21 35.57 17.29 1.56
C GLY A 21 35.00 17.25 0.13
N MET A 22 34.75 16.06 -0.40
CA MET A 22 33.91 15.84 -1.58
C MET A 22 32.51 15.45 -1.10
N TYR A 23 31.51 16.23 -1.51
CA TYR A 23 30.10 15.98 -1.20
C TYR A 23 29.41 15.45 -2.45
N GLN A 24 28.74 14.31 -2.34
CA GLN A 24 27.94 13.74 -3.41
C GLN A 24 26.50 13.57 -2.91
N TYR A 25 25.56 14.30 -3.52
CA TYR A 25 24.14 14.17 -3.26
C TYR A 25 23.51 13.36 -4.39
N TYR A 26 22.95 12.20 -4.07
CA TYR A 26 22.15 11.40 -4.99
C TYR A 26 20.68 11.68 -4.74
N ILE A 27 20.02 12.31 -5.69
CA ILE A 27 18.62 12.73 -5.62
C ILE A 27 17.84 11.82 -6.57
N GLN A 28 16.96 11.00 -5.99
CA GLN A 28 16.08 10.12 -6.73
C GLN A 28 14.66 10.70 -6.75
N ILE A 29 14.10 10.87 -7.95
CA ILE A 29 12.74 11.38 -8.14
C ILE A 29 11.81 10.23 -8.55
N ILE A 30 10.71 10.07 -7.83
CA ILE A 30 9.71 9.02 -8.04
C ILE A 30 8.38 9.67 -8.45
N PRO A 31 7.96 9.54 -9.72
CA PRO A 31 6.68 10.09 -10.16
C PRO A 31 5.52 9.26 -9.57
N THR A 32 4.55 9.94 -8.94
CA THR A 32 3.41 9.32 -8.26
C THR A 32 2.11 9.93 -8.76
N ARG A 33 1.13 9.08 -9.12
CA ARG A 33 -0.18 9.53 -9.60
C ARG A 33 -1.28 8.99 -8.70
N PHE A 34 -2.11 9.88 -8.17
CA PHE A 34 -3.28 9.54 -7.39
C PHE A 34 -4.53 9.73 -8.23
N VAL A 35 -5.22 8.65 -8.55
CA VAL A 35 -6.50 8.66 -9.28
C VAL A 35 -7.61 8.49 -8.25
N LEU A 36 -8.36 9.57 -8.00
CA LEU A 36 -9.49 9.58 -7.08
C LEU A 36 -10.74 8.95 -7.72
N LEU A 37 -11.68 8.49 -6.89
CA LEU A 37 -13.00 8.00 -7.34
C LEU A 37 -13.75 8.98 -8.25
N SER A 38 -13.48 10.27 -8.11
CA SER A 38 -14.13 11.34 -8.87
C SER A 38 -13.59 11.49 -10.30
N GLY A 39 -12.61 10.67 -10.71
CA GLY A 39 -11.93 10.77 -12.01
C GLY A 39 -10.85 11.85 -12.07
N THR A 40 -10.71 12.66 -11.03
CA THR A 40 -9.61 13.63 -10.91
C THR A 40 -8.32 12.90 -10.61
N ALA A 41 -7.36 13.01 -11.53
CA ALA A 41 -5.99 12.54 -11.33
C ALA A 41 -5.15 13.68 -10.75
N ILE A 42 -4.52 13.43 -9.61
CA ILE A 42 -3.55 14.32 -8.98
C ILE A 42 -2.17 13.74 -9.26
N GLU A 43 -1.33 14.49 -9.95
CA GLU A 43 0.06 14.13 -10.22
C GLU A 43 0.95 14.77 -9.16
N THR A 44 1.73 13.93 -8.47
CA THR A 44 2.70 14.36 -7.47
C THR A 44 4.05 13.70 -7.71
N ASN A 45 5.12 14.29 -7.18
CA ASN A 45 6.46 13.73 -7.29
C ASN A 45 7.02 13.53 -5.88
N GLN A 46 7.39 12.29 -5.56
CA GLN A 46 8.10 11.97 -4.33
C GLN A 46 9.60 12.09 -4.60
N MET A 47 10.35 12.58 -3.61
CA MET A 47 11.80 12.78 -3.71
C MET A 47 12.48 12.02 -2.56
N SER A 48 13.51 11.26 -2.89
CA SER A 48 14.40 10.61 -1.93
C SER A 48 15.81 11.11 -2.16
N VAL A 49 16.51 11.51 -1.10
CA VAL A 49 17.86 12.06 -1.22
C VAL A 49 18.82 11.31 -0.31
N THR A 50 19.94 10.89 -0.89
CA THR A 50 21.04 10.21 -0.21
C THR A 50 22.29 11.08 -0.26
N GLU A 51 22.86 11.40 0.90
CA GLU A 51 24.11 12.16 1.01
C GLU A 51 25.28 11.20 1.19
N HIS A 52 26.35 11.39 0.41
CA HIS A 52 27.60 10.66 0.55
C HIS A 52 28.76 11.65 0.66
N MET A 53 29.38 11.71 1.84
CA MET A 53 30.56 12.54 2.10
C MET A 53 31.82 11.68 1.99
N ARG A 54 32.76 12.09 1.14
CA ARG A 54 34.10 11.51 1.04
C ARG A 54 35.14 12.55 1.39
N VAL A 55 35.93 12.29 2.43
CA VAL A 55 37.07 13.16 2.79
C VAL A 55 38.22 12.87 1.82
N VAL A 56 38.64 13.88 1.06
CA VAL A 56 39.74 13.73 0.09
C VAL A 56 41.04 14.14 0.77
N LYS A 57 41.97 13.20 0.95
CA LYS A 57 43.32 13.50 1.45
C LYS A 57 44.11 14.30 0.40
N PRO A 58 44.77 15.41 0.76
CA PRO A 58 45.62 16.17 -0.17
C PRO A 58 46.70 15.25 -0.75
N GLY A 59 46.85 15.22 -2.08
CA GLY A 59 47.89 14.46 -2.78
C GLY A 59 47.51 13.07 -3.28
N SER A 60 46.28 12.58 -3.06
CA SER A 60 45.90 11.21 -3.48
C SER A 60 45.48 11.07 -4.96
N GLY A 61 45.41 12.15 -5.74
CA GLY A 61 44.90 12.13 -7.13
C GLY A 61 43.45 11.63 -7.29
N ARG A 62 42.80 11.24 -6.19
CA ARG A 62 41.47 10.62 -6.13
C ARG A 62 40.39 11.65 -5.83
N GLY A 63 40.27 12.62 -6.72
CA GLY A 63 39.13 13.53 -6.77
C GLY A 63 39.43 14.96 -6.36
N MET A 64 38.76 15.89 -7.03
CA MET A 64 38.78 17.31 -6.71
C MET A 64 37.76 17.60 -5.59
N PRO A 65 38.08 18.41 -4.56
CA PRO A 65 37.10 18.83 -3.58
C PRO A 65 36.00 19.63 -4.28
N GLY A 66 34.75 19.33 -3.95
CA GLY A 66 33.60 19.90 -4.64
C GLY A 66 32.29 19.28 -4.18
N VAL A 67 31.19 19.94 -4.54
CA VAL A 67 29.83 19.45 -4.30
C VAL A 67 29.26 18.97 -5.63
N PHE A 68 28.86 17.69 -5.67
CA PHE A 68 28.28 17.05 -6.83
C PHE A 68 26.83 16.67 -6.52
N PHE A 69 25.90 17.06 -7.41
CA PHE A 69 24.50 16.68 -7.35
C PHE A 69 24.18 15.74 -8.51
N PHE A 70 23.82 14.50 -8.21
CA PHE A 70 23.37 13.50 -9.18
C PHE A 70 21.86 13.40 -9.10
N TYR A 71 21.17 13.70 -10.20
CA TYR A 71 19.71 13.59 -10.32
C TYR A 71 19.37 12.38 -11.17
N GLU A 72 18.71 11.38 -10.58
CA GLU A 72 18.23 10.21 -11.30
C GLU A 72 16.70 10.10 -11.17
N VAL A 73 16.03 9.99 -12.31
CA VAL A 73 14.59 9.73 -12.35
C VAL A 73 14.38 8.23 -12.26
N SER A 74 13.53 7.80 -11.32
CA SER A 74 13.25 6.39 -11.12
C SER A 74 12.45 5.82 -12.30
N PRO A 75 12.78 4.62 -12.82
CA PRO A 75 12.11 4.04 -13.99
C PRO A 75 10.72 3.45 -13.69
N PHE A 76 10.25 3.53 -12.43
CA PHE A 76 8.93 3.04 -12.04
C PHE A 76 8.00 4.20 -11.65
N HIS A 77 6.72 4.07 -12.02
CA HIS A 77 5.67 5.05 -11.73
C HIS A 77 4.62 4.43 -10.81
N VAL A 78 4.35 5.09 -9.68
CA VAL A 78 3.40 4.59 -8.69
C VAL A 78 2.03 5.18 -8.96
N ILE A 79 1.07 4.34 -9.34
CA ILE A 79 -0.32 4.74 -9.59
C ILE A 79 -1.21 4.21 -8.47
N PHE A 80 -1.78 5.11 -7.68
CA PHE A 80 -2.81 4.79 -6.70
C PHE A 80 -4.18 4.98 -7.35
N GLU A 81 -4.82 3.88 -7.74
CA GLU A 81 -6.18 3.89 -8.28
C GLU A 81 -7.17 3.51 -7.18
N GLU A 82 -7.96 4.47 -6.74
CA GLU A 82 -8.99 4.23 -5.74
C GLU A 82 -10.23 3.63 -6.41
N LYS A 83 -10.28 2.29 -6.51
CA LYS A 83 -11.43 1.57 -7.07
C LYS A 83 -12.55 1.46 -6.04
N ARG A 84 -13.78 1.87 -6.41
CA ARG A 84 -14.98 1.49 -5.66
C ARG A 84 -15.06 -0.03 -5.59
N ARG A 85 -15.09 -0.59 -4.37
CA ARG A 85 -15.42 -1.99 -4.14
C ARG A 85 -16.79 -2.25 -4.77
N GLY A 86 -16.83 -3.09 -5.81
CA GLY A 86 -18.04 -3.31 -6.59
C GLY A 86 -19.19 -3.89 -5.76
N TYR A 87 -20.42 -3.66 -6.24
CA TYR A 87 -21.65 -4.18 -5.64
C TYR A 87 -21.70 -5.72 -5.55
N PHE A 88 -20.83 -6.45 -6.25
CA PHE A 88 -20.71 -7.90 -6.18
C PHE A 88 -20.43 -8.45 -4.77
N ARG A 89 -19.73 -7.69 -3.92
CA ARG A 89 -19.53 -8.10 -2.52
C ARG A 89 -20.85 -8.14 -1.74
N PHE A 90 -21.77 -7.22 -2.05
CA PHE A 90 -23.10 -7.20 -1.44
C PHE A 90 -23.96 -8.37 -1.94
N PHE A 91 -23.96 -8.63 -3.25
CA PHE A 91 -24.67 -9.79 -3.82
C PHE A 91 -24.18 -11.13 -3.25
N THR A 92 -22.86 -11.28 -3.09
CA THR A 92 -22.26 -12.48 -2.47
C THR A 92 -22.74 -12.66 -1.03
N SER A 93 -22.86 -11.56 -0.28
CA SER A 93 -23.37 -11.59 1.10
C SER A 93 -24.84 -12.02 1.16
N ILE A 94 -25.69 -11.52 0.26
CA ILE A 94 -27.10 -11.94 0.19
C ILE A 94 -27.21 -13.43 -0.11
N CYS A 95 -26.46 -13.91 -1.11
CA CYS A 95 -26.47 -15.32 -1.47
C CYS A 95 -26.06 -16.22 -0.30
N ALA A 96 -25.04 -15.82 0.47
CA ALA A 96 -24.59 -16.57 1.64
C ALA A 96 -25.68 -16.66 2.74
N ILE A 97 -26.41 -15.57 2.99
CA ILE A 97 -27.49 -15.54 3.98
C ILE A 97 -28.66 -16.42 3.52
N VAL A 98 -29.11 -16.26 2.27
CA VAL A 98 -30.26 -17.02 1.73
C VAL A 98 -29.94 -18.52 1.68
N GLY A 99 -28.76 -18.90 1.20
CA GLY A 99 -28.32 -20.30 1.18
C GLY A 99 -28.18 -20.90 2.59
N GLY A 100 -27.70 -20.10 3.55
CA GLY A 100 -27.61 -20.49 4.95
C GLY A 100 -28.99 -20.79 5.55
N VAL A 101 -29.94 -19.87 5.42
CA VAL A 101 -31.31 -20.05 5.95
C VAL A 101 -32.00 -21.25 5.29
N TYR A 102 -31.89 -21.42 3.97
CA TYR A 102 -32.48 -22.55 3.27
C TYR A 102 -31.94 -23.89 3.77
N THR A 103 -30.62 -23.98 4.00
CA THR A 103 -29.98 -25.18 4.53
C THR A 103 -30.45 -25.49 5.95
N VAL A 104 -30.51 -24.48 6.82
CA VAL A 104 -30.93 -24.65 8.21
C VAL A 104 -32.39 -25.09 8.31
N LEU A 105 -33.30 -24.48 7.53
CA LEU A 105 -34.71 -24.88 7.48
C LEU A 105 -34.87 -26.34 7.03
N GLY A 106 -34.14 -26.74 5.99
CA GLY A 106 -34.18 -28.13 5.49
C GLY A 106 -33.63 -29.14 6.50
N MET A 107 -32.60 -28.78 7.28
CA MET A 107 -32.09 -29.63 8.36
C MET A 107 -33.11 -29.80 9.49
N ILE A 108 -33.77 -28.70 9.89
CA ILE A 108 -34.79 -28.73 10.95
C ILE A 108 -35.99 -29.58 10.55
N ASP A 109 -36.50 -29.40 9.33
CA ASP A 109 -37.65 -30.16 8.83
C ASP A 109 -37.36 -31.67 8.80
N LYS A 110 -36.17 -32.05 8.29
CA LYS A 110 -35.74 -33.46 8.30
C LYS A 110 -35.53 -34.00 9.72
N ALA A 111 -34.97 -33.21 10.63
CA ALA A 111 -34.78 -33.61 12.02
C ALA A 111 -36.12 -33.86 12.71
N TYR A 112 -37.10 -32.96 12.52
CA TYR A 112 -38.44 -33.08 13.08
C TYR A 112 -39.21 -34.29 12.52
N TYR A 113 -39.17 -34.49 11.20
CA TYR A 113 -39.79 -35.66 10.56
C TYR A 113 -39.16 -36.98 11.04
N THR A 114 -37.84 -37.01 11.23
CA THR A 114 -37.14 -38.20 11.73
C THR A 114 -37.45 -38.47 13.20
N TYR A 115 -37.54 -37.42 14.02
CA TYR A 115 -37.90 -37.52 15.43
C TYR A 115 -39.30 -38.10 15.61
N THR A 116 -40.30 -37.51 14.92
CA THR A 116 -41.70 -37.96 14.99
C THR A 116 -41.88 -39.38 14.45
N ARG A 117 -41.21 -39.75 13.35
CA ARG A 117 -41.22 -41.12 12.82
C ARG A 117 -40.50 -42.13 13.73
N GLY A 118 -39.42 -41.71 14.38
CA GLY A 118 -38.67 -42.53 15.34
C GLY A 118 -39.49 -42.85 16.60
N GLU A 119 -40.24 -41.87 17.12
CA GLU A 119 -41.19 -42.09 18.21
C GLU A 119 -42.36 -42.99 17.79
N ALA A 120 -42.91 -42.80 16.59
CA ALA A 120 -43.97 -43.66 16.07
C ALA A 120 -43.53 -45.13 15.92
N SER A 121 -42.28 -45.38 15.51
CA SER A 121 -41.74 -46.74 15.38
C SER A 121 -41.40 -47.38 16.73
N ARG A 122 -41.13 -46.60 17.79
CA ARG A 122 -40.97 -47.10 19.17
C ARG A 122 -42.29 -47.50 19.83
N ASN A 123 -43.40 -46.85 19.46
CA ASN A 123 -44.73 -47.14 20.02
C ASN A 123 -45.45 -48.36 19.38
N LEU A 124 -44.95 -48.89 18.25
CA LEU A 124 -45.51 -50.08 17.57
C LEU A 124 -44.65 -51.34 17.75
N GLY A 125 -43.57 -51.26 18.52
CA GLY A 125 -42.61 -52.35 18.78
C GLY A 125 -42.86 -53.15 20.06
N PHE A 126 -44.07 -53.08 20.64
CA PHE A 126 -44.56 -53.96 21.70
C PHE A 126 -45.93 -54.51 21.30
#